data_AF-A0A1Y0G8P5-F1
#
_entry.id   AF-A0A1Y0G8P5-F1
#
_cell.length_a   1.000
_cell.length_b   1.000
_cell.length_c   1.000
_cell.angle_alpha   90.00
_cell.angle_beta   90.00
_cell.angle_gamma   90.00
#
_symmetry.space_group_name_H-M   'P 1'
#
loop_
_entity.id
_entity.type
_entity.pdbx_description
1 polymer ?
#
loop_
_entity_poly.entity_id
_entity_poly.type
_entity_poly.pdbx_seq_one_letter_code
_entity_poly.pdbx_strand_id
1 'polypeptide(L)'
;MPKMLISNVLIDDLICESDPELEGQPQAEIYIKALRSLLRPALNQVIKACKTPVDLQRVAAEQSDKMSICRTTSMAYRLFLANLAESDDVPPACFQNI
;
A
#
# COMPACT_ATOMS: atom_id res chain seq x y z
N MET A 1 8.95 4.84 20.35
CA MET A 1 7.95 4.09 19.55
C MET A 1 8.24 4.30 18.09
N PRO A 2 8.19 3.27 17.22
CA PRO A 2 8.30 3.49 15.78
C PRO A 2 7.15 4.41 15.35
N LYS A 3 7.50 5.58 14.79
CA LYS A 3 6.53 6.56 14.29
C LYS A 3 5.73 5.88 13.18
N MET A 4 4.43 5.66 13.39
CA MET A 4 3.54 5.20 12.32
C MET A 4 3.52 6.29 11.25
N LEU A 5 4.06 5.99 10.06
CA LEU A 5 4.04 6.92 8.94
C LEU A 5 2.66 6.93 8.28
N ILE A 6 1.99 5.77 8.25
CA ILE A 6 0.65 5.58 7.71
C ILE A 6 -0.31 5.12 8.82
N SER A 7 -1.52 5.70 8.83
CA SER A 7 -2.59 5.40 9.79
C SER A 7 -3.15 3.98 9.59
N ASN A 8 -3.89 3.45 10.58
CA ASN A 8 -4.60 2.17 10.39
C ASN A 8 -5.78 2.34 9.42
N VAL A 9 -6.51 3.46 9.56
CA VAL A 9 -7.71 3.77 8.78
C VAL A 9 -7.40 3.71 7.28
N LEU A 10 -6.36 4.42 6.82
CA LEU A 10 -5.97 4.40 5.40
C LEU A 10 -5.69 2.98 4.88
N ILE A 11 -5.05 2.13 5.70
CA ILE A 11 -4.73 0.76 5.27
C ILE A 11 -5.99 -0.09 5.19
N ASP A 12 -6.90 0.09 6.14
CA ASP A 12 -8.18 -0.63 6.15
C ASP A 12 -9.04 -0.22 4.96
N ASP A 13 -9.11 1.07 4.65
CA ASP A 13 -9.82 1.60 3.48
C ASP A 13 -9.26 0.99 2.19
N LEU A 14 -7.93 0.99 2.00
CA LEU A 14 -7.28 0.36 0.85
C LEU A 14 -7.60 -1.14 0.72
N ILE A 15 -7.70 -1.85 1.85
CA ILE A 15 -8.06 -3.27 1.89
C ILE A 15 -9.51 -3.46 1.46
N CYS A 16 -10.45 -2.70 2.04
CA CYS A 16 -11.88 -2.78 1.72
C CYS A 16 -12.17 -2.35 0.27
N GLU A 17 -11.51 -1.31 -0.24
CA GLU A 17 -11.64 -0.89 -1.63
C GLU A 17 -11.11 -1.95 -2.61
N SER A 18 -10.07 -2.68 -2.21
CA SER A 18 -9.47 -3.73 -3.05
C SER A 18 -10.24 -5.04 -3.03
N ASP A 19 -11.01 -5.28 -1.97
CA ASP A 19 -11.82 -6.48 -1.78
C ASP A 19 -13.09 -6.13 -0.99
N PRO A 20 -14.11 -5.57 -1.67
CA PRO A 20 -15.33 -5.10 -1.03
C PRO A 20 -16.16 -6.22 -0.37
N GLU A 21 -15.92 -7.47 -0.75
CA GLU A 21 -16.62 -8.62 -0.19
C GLU A 21 -16.17 -8.93 1.24
N LEU A 22 -15.04 -8.38 1.70
CA LEU A 22 -14.52 -8.59 3.05
C LEU A 22 -15.41 -8.02 4.15
N GLU A 23 -16.05 -6.87 3.96
CA GLU A 23 -16.82 -6.19 5.01
C GLU A 23 -18.04 -7.00 5.49
N GLY A 24 -18.56 -7.88 4.63
CA GLY A 24 -19.70 -8.75 4.94
C GLY A 24 -19.33 -10.12 5.51
N GLN A 25 -18.05 -10.47 5.61
CA GLN A 25 -17.62 -11.82 5.95
C GLN A 25 -17.57 -12.06 7.47
N PRO A 26 -17.93 -13.27 7.94
CA PRO A 26 -17.58 -13.69 9.28
C PRO A 26 -16.06 -13.60 9.47
N GLN A 27 -15.61 -13.00 10.56
CA GLN A 27 -14.17 -12.82 10.88
C GLN A 27 -13.42 -11.80 10.00
N ALA A 28 -14.14 -10.93 9.27
CA ALA A 28 -13.56 -9.82 8.50
C ALA A 28 -12.46 -9.06 9.27
N GLU A 29 -12.71 -8.72 10.53
CA GLU A 29 -11.74 -8.00 11.37
C GLU A 29 -10.41 -8.74 11.56
N ILE A 30 -10.44 -10.07 11.69
CA ILE A 30 -9.23 -10.90 11.84
C ILE A 30 -8.44 -10.87 10.52
N TYR A 31 -9.14 -11.01 9.40
CA TYR A 31 -8.53 -11.00 8.08
C TYR A 31 -7.93 -9.64 7.75
N ILE A 32 -8.68 -8.55 7.96
CA ILE A 32 -8.23 -7.16 7.79
C ILE A 32 -7.00 -6.90 8.66
N LYS A 33 -6.97 -7.35 9.91
CA LYS A 33 -5.80 -7.21 10.79
C LYS A 33 -4.56 -7.92 10.24
N ALA A 34 -4.71 -9.11 9.66
CA ALA A 34 -3.62 -9.85 9.04
C ALA A 34 -3.11 -9.14 7.77
N LEU A 35 -4.02 -8.76 6.87
CA LEU A 35 -3.69 -8.00 5.65
C LEU A 35 -2.99 -6.68 5.97
N ARG A 36 -3.47 -5.95 6.98
CA ARG A 36 -2.85 -4.70 7.46
C ARG A 36 -1.42 -4.92 7.91
N SER A 37 -1.15 -6.02 8.60
CA SER A 37 0.19 -6.36 9.09
C SER A 37 1.15 -6.69 7.95
N LEU A 38 0.64 -7.25 6.84
CA LEU A 38 1.39 -7.50 5.62
C LEU A 38 1.64 -6.23 4.81
N LEU A 39 0.63 -5.35 4.71
CA LEU A 39 0.69 -4.16 3.85
C LEU A 39 1.51 -3.02 4.47
N ARG A 40 1.36 -2.78 5.77
CA ARG A 40 1.96 -1.65 6.49
C ARG A 40 3.48 -1.49 6.27
N PRO A 41 4.31 -2.56 6.32
CA PRO A 41 5.73 -2.44 6.05
C PRO A 41 6.03 -1.92 4.64
N ALA A 42 5.33 -2.43 3.63
CA ALA A 42 5.52 -2.06 2.23
C ALA A 42 5.18 -0.58 2.02
N LEU A 43 4.01 -0.13 2.48
CA LEU A 43 3.58 1.26 2.32
C LEU A 43 4.51 2.25 3.04
N ASN A 44 4.99 1.90 4.23
CA ASN A 44 5.94 2.72 4.96
C ASN A 44 7.28 2.87 4.21
N GLN A 45 7.73 1.84 3.48
CA GLN A 45 8.96 1.93 2.69
C GLN A 45 8.76 2.86 1.48
N VAL A 46 7.60 2.79 0.83
CA VAL A 46 7.26 3.69 -0.28
C VAL A 46 7.24 5.15 0.20
N ILE A 47 6.54 5.46 1.29
CA ILE A 47 6.50 6.83 1.85
C ILE A 47 7.89 7.34 2.23
N LYS A 48 8.75 6.48 2.78
CA LYS A 48 10.15 6.88 3.07
C LYS A 48 10.92 7.20 1.80
N ALA A 49 10.70 6.42 0.74
CA ALA A 49 11.35 6.59 -0.56
C ALA A 49 10.78 7.77 -1.36
N CYS A 50 9.59 8.28 -1.06
CA CYS A 50 9.01 9.48 -1.69
C CYS A 50 9.89 10.73 -1.55
N LYS A 51 10.85 10.73 -0.61
CA LYS A 51 11.80 11.83 -0.43
C LYS A 51 12.81 11.96 -1.57
N THR A 52 13.02 10.90 -2.35
CA THR A 52 13.99 10.84 -3.45
C THR A 52 13.39 10.06 -4.63
N PRO A 53 13.13 10.71 -5.79
CA PRO A 53 12.46 10.09 -6.94
C PRO A 53 13.09 8.77 -7.42
N VAL A 54 14.42 8.69 -7.39
CA VAL A 54 15.19 7.51 -7.82
C VAL A 54 14.98 6.31 -6.90
N ASP A 55 14.77 6.55 -5.60
CA ASP A 55 14.51 5.46 -4.65
C ASP A 55 13.07 4.99 -4.69
N LEU A 56 12.12 5.87 -5.04
CA LEU A 56 10.70 5.56 -5.05
C LEU A 56 10.35 4.45 -6.03
N GLN A 57 10.80 4.55 -7.29
CA GLN A 57 10.49 3.56 -8.32
C GLN A 57 11.07 2.18 -7.98
N ARG A 58 12.33 2.14 -7.53
CA ARG A 58 13.00 0.89 -7.13
C ARG A 58 12.29 0.24 -5.93
N VAL A 59 12.00 1.04 -4.89
CA VAL A 59 11.31 0.54 -3.70
C VAL A 59 9.91 0.08 -4.03
N ALA A 60 9.19 0.79 -4.91
CA ALA A 60 7.85 0.42 -5.33
C ALA A 60 7.82 -0.95 -6.04
N ALA A 61 8.73 -1.17 -6.99
CA ALA A 61 8.86 -2.46 -7.67
C ALA A 61 9.23 -3.60 -6.69
N GLU A 62 10.24 -3.40 -5.84
CA GLU A 62 10.67 -4.41 -4.85
C GLU A 62 9.58 -4.81 -3.86
N GLN A 63 8.70 -3.87 -3.46
CA GLN A 63 7.58 -4.19 -2.58
C GLN A 63 6.42 -4.83 -3.34
N SER A 64 6.18 -4.44 -4.60
CA SER A 64 5.14 -5.04 -5.44
C SER A 64 5.34 -6.56 -5.57
N ASP A 65 6.58 -6.99 -5.85
CA ASP A 65 6.94 -8.40 -5.94
C ASP A 65 6.65 -9.15 -4.64
N LYS A 66 6.95 -8.55 -3.49
CA LYS A 66 6.71 -9.16 -2.17
C LYS A 66 5.23 -9.29 -1.84
N MET A 67 4.40 -8.36 -2.31
CA MET A 67 2.96 -8.34 -2.07
C MET A 67 2.20 -9.28 -3.02
N SER A 68 2.83 -9.80 -4.07
CA SER A 68 2.20 -10.71 -5.05
C SER A 68 1.67 -12.02 -4.47
N ILE A 69 2.11 -12.38 -3.25
CA ILE A 69 1.71 -13.61 -2.55
C ILE A 69 0.22 -13.60 -2.16
N CYS A 70 -0.36 -12.41 -1.92
CA CYS A 70 -1.77 -12.27 -1.58
C CYS A 70 -2.43 -11.24 -2.49
N ARG A 71 -3.51 -11.66 -3.17
CA ARG A 71 -4.24 -10.83 -4.14
C ARG A 71 -4.72 -9.52 -3.54
N THR A 72 -5.37 -9.57 -2.37
CA THR A 72 -5.91 -8.39 -1.71
C THR A 72 -4.80 -7.40 -1.31
N THR A 73 -3.68 -7.87 -0.76
CA THR A 73 -2.53 -6.99 -0.47
C THR A 73 -1.88 -6.42 -1.72
N SER A 74 -1.78 -7.20 -2.81
CA SER A 74 -1.24 -6.72 -4.08
C SER A 74 -2.12 -5.65 -4.71
N MET A 75 -3.45 -5.80 -4.64
CA MET A 75 -4.41 -4.80 -5.13
C MET A 75 -4.37 -3.54 -4.27
N ALA A 76 -4.42 -3.68 -2.94
CA ALA A 76 -4.36 -2.55 -2.02
C ALA A 76 -3.05 -1.76 -2.15
N TYR A 77 -1.94 -2.47 -2.40
CA TYR A 77 -0.65 -1.86 -2.66
C TYR A 77 -0.65 -1.04 -3.97
N ARG A 78 -1.20 -1.60 -5.05
CA ARG A 78 -1.31 -0.89 -6.35
C ARG A 78 -2.22 0.33 -6.26
N LEU A 79 -3.36 0.21 -5.57
CA LEU A 79 -4.28 1.31 -5.32
C LEU A 79 -3.56 2.45 -4.58
N PHE A 80 -2.78 2.12 -3.55
CA PHE A 80 -1.97 3.11 -2.86
C PHE A 80 -0.96 3.81 -3.77
N LEU A 81 -0.25 3.07 -4.63
CA LEU A 81 0.70 3.68 -5.57
C LEU A 81 0.01 4.60 -6.58
N ALA A 82 -1.18 4.22 -7.07
CA ALA A 82 -1.98 5.05 -7.95
C ALA A 82 -2.40 6.36 -7.27
N ASN A 83 -2.96 6.26 -6.05
CA ASN A 83 -3.37 7.44 -5.27
C ASN A 83 -2.17 8.36 -4.93
N LEU A 84 -0.98 7.77 -4.71
CA LEU A 84 0.25 8.50 -4.48
C LEU A 84 0.80 9.17 -5.75
N ALA A 85 0.58 8.57 -6.92
CA ALA A 85 0.98 9.15 -8.21
C ALA A 85 0.08 10.33 -8.61
N GLU A 86 -1.17 10.33 -8.17
CA GLU A 86 -2.13 11.41 -8.36
C GLU A 86 -1.97 12.56 -7.34
N SER A 87 -1.16 12.38 -6.29
CA SER A 87 -0.94 13.45 -5.32
C SER A 87 0.05 14.49 -5.84
N ASP A 88 -0.28 15.78 -5.66
CA ASP A 88 0.55 16.92 -6.07
C ASP A 88 1.96 16.93 -5.43
N ASP A 89 2.16 16.12 -4.40
CA ASP A 89 3.41 15.99 -3.64
C ASP A 89 4.45 15.06 -4.29
N VAL A 90 4.08 14.27 -5.31
CA VAL A 90 5.00 13.30 -5.96
C VAL A 90 5.15 13.62 -7.46
N PRO A 91 6.39 13.77 -7.98
CA PRO A 91 6.59 14.01 -9.39
C PRO A 91 6.01 12.84 -10.23
N PRO A 92 5.19 13.12 -11.27
CA PRO A 92 4.55 12.07 -12.08
C PRO A 92 5.54 11.17 -12.81
N ALA A 93 6.80 11.60 -12.97
CA ALA A 93 7.89 10.80 -13.53
C ALA A 93 8.25 9.55 -12.70
N CYS A 94 7.87 9.50 -11.42
CA CYS A 94 8.20 8.39 -10.51
C CYS A 94 7.46 7.09 -10.82
N PHE A 95 6.36 7.14 -11.58
CA PHE A 95 5.45 6.01 -11.80
C PHE A 95 5.25 5.64 -13.27
N GLN A 96 6.00 6.21 -14.21
CA GLN A 96 5.79 6.03 -15.65
C GLN A 96 6.05 4.61 -16.18
N ASN A 97 6.50 3.66 -15.35
CA ASN A 97 6.87 2.29 -15.76
C ASN A 97 6.42 1.20 -14.76
N ILE A 98 5.42 1.47 -13.91
CA ILE A 98 4.88 0.50 -12.95
C ILE A 98 3.50 0.01 -13.40
#